data_AF-A0A8S8YLF9-F1
#
_entry.id   AF-A0A8S8YLF9-F1
#
_cell.length_a   1.000
_cell.length_b   1.000
_cell.length_c   1.000
_cell.angle_alpha   90.00
_cell.angle_beta   90.00
_cell.angle_gamma   90.00
#
_symmetry.space_group_name_H-M   'P 1'
#
loop_
_entity.id
_entity.type
_entity.pdbx_description
1 polymer ?
#
loop_
_entity_poly.entity_id
_entity_poly.type
_entity_poly.pdbx_seq_one_letter_code
_entity_poly.pdbx_strand_id
1 'polypeptide(L)'
;MDTVPPLSMVQFMGSQGGIQSGDKLQIMTRYHSLALTATNDILTITATDSATNRLVMAIQHPEWPVWGVQYHPESAGSVGGVSILADFLSQ
;
A
#
# COMPACT_ATOMS: atom_id res chain seq x y z
N MET A 1 -10.52 -6.96 -20.03
CA MET A 1 -11.35 -6.50 -18.90
C MET A 1 -10.72 -7.15 -17.69
N ASP A 2 -9.72 -6.48 -17.12
CA ASP A 2 -8.84 -7.09 -16.12
C ASP A 2 -9.55 -7.13 -14.78
N THR A 3 -10.02 -8.30 -14.40
CA THR A 3 -10.61 -8.53 -13.08
C THR A 3 -9.50 -8.50 -12.05
N VAL A 4 -9.40 -7.42 -11.27
CA VAL A 4 -8.48 -7.34 -10.14
C VAL A 4 -9.03 -8.23 -9.01
N PRO A 5 -8.26 -9.20 -8.48
CA PRO A 5 -8.77 -10.11 -7.45
C PRO A 5 -9.08 -9.38 -6.13
N PRO A 6 -10.14 -9.81 -5.39
CA PRO A 6 -10.60 -9.16 -4.16
C PRO A 6 -9.61 -9.28 -2.98
N LEU A 7 -8.72 -10.26 -3.05
CA LEU A 7 -7.56 -10.41 -2.17
C LEU A 7 -6.31 -10.24 -3.01
N SER A 8 -5.45 -9.29 -2.63
CA SER A 8 -4.22 -9.00 -3.36
C SER A 8 -3.06 -9.05 -2.38
N MET A 9 -2.05 -9.87 -2.67
CA MET A 9 -0.82 -9.85 -1.91
C MET A 9 -0.07 -8.57 -2.25
N VAL A 10 0.24 -7.78 -1.23
CA VAL A 10 0.89 -6.48 -1.36
C VAL A 10 2.37 -6.63 -1.06
N GLN A 11 3.19 -6.18 -1.99
CA GLN A 11 4.61 -6.07 -1.84
C GLN A 11 4.96 -4.64 -1.41
N PHE A 12 5.43 -4.51 -0.17
CA PHE A 12 5.97 -3.27 0.34
C PHE A 12 7.41 -3.14 -0.13
N MET A 13 7.73 -1.97 -0.67
CA MET A 13 9.09 -1.58 -1.03
C MET A 13 9.58 -0.72 0.12
N GLY A 14 10.64 -1.15 0.80
CA GLY A 14 11.12 -0.55 2.04
C GLY A 14 11.38 0.94 1.89
N SER A 15 10.42 1.77 2.32
CA SER A 15 10.62 3.19 2.47
C SER A 15 11.28 3.44 3.82
N GLN A 16 12.44 4.10 3.82
CA GLN A 16 13.03 4.62 5.05
C GLN A 16 12.14 5.76 5.57
N GLY A 17 11.46 5.54 6.71
CA GLY A 17 10.70 6.59 7.43
C GLY A 17 9.22 6.77 7.05
N GLY A 18 8.41 5.70 7.14
CA GLY A 18 6.96 5.79 6.93
C GLY A 18 6.19 4.69 7.68
N ILE A 19 4.88 4.66 7.48
CA ILE A 19 3.91 3.75 8.15
C ILE A 19 4.08 2.25 7.83
N GLN A 20 5.14 1.90 7.11
CA GLN A 20 5.47 0.57 6.60
C GLN A 20 7.00 0.43 6.59
N SER A 21 7.55 -0.15 7.66
CA SER A 21 9.00 -0.34 7.77
C SER A 21 9.43 -1.70 7.20
N GLY A 22 10.30 -1.67 6.19
CA GLY A 22 11.02 -2.84 5.63
C GLY A 22 10.45 -3.46 4.35
N ASP A 23 11.29 -4.25 3.66
CA ASP A 23 10.91 -5.05 2.48
C ASP A 23 10.18 -6.32 2.93
N LYS A 24 8.87 -6.23 3.14
CA LYS A 24 8.05 -7.36 3.58
C LYS A 24 6.82 -7.54 2.72
N LEU A 25 6.54 -8.78 2.30
CA LEU A 25 5.26 -9.14 1.70
C LEU A 25 4.19 -9.19 2.81
N GLN A 26 3.05 -8.54 2.59
CA GLN A 26 1.90 -8.70 3.47
C GLN A 26 0.61 -8.98 2.69
N ILE A 27 -0.25 -9.77 3.30
CA ILE A 27 -1.58 -10.05 2.76
C ILE A 27 -2.50 -8.91 3.21
N MET A 28 -3.05 -8.19 2.24
CA MET A 28 -3.99 -7.10 2.46
C MET A 28 -5.21 -7.26 1.58
N THR A 29 -6.34 -6.76 2.05
CA THR A 29 -7.59 -6.81 1.31
C THR A 29 -7.79 -5.55 0.48
N ARG A 30 -8.29 -5.68 -0.74
CA ARG A 30 -8.59 -4.55 -1.62
C ARG A 30 -9.93 -4.79 -2.31
N TYR A 31 -10.90 -3.90 -2.10
CA TYR A 31 -12.26 -4.05 -2.65
C TYR A 31 -12.55 -3.15 -3.86
N HIS A 32 -11.60 -2.31 -4.27
CA HIS A 32 -11.85 -1.29 -5.30
C HIS A 32 -11.67 -1.84 -6.71
N SER A 33 -12.52 -1.41 -7.64
CA SER A 33 -12.34 -1.68 -9.08
C SER A 33 -11.29 -0.74 -9.71
N LEU A 34 -11.20 0.50 -9.22
CA LEU A 34 -10.28 1.52 -9.72
C LEU A 34 -8.87 1.33 -9.18
N ALA A 35 -7.87 1.41 -10.06
CA ALA A 35 -6.46 1.40 -9.70
C ALA A 35 -5.82 2.76 -9.98
N LEU A 36 -4.98 3.22 -9.06
CA LEU A 36 -4.15 4.39 -9.25
C LEU A 36 -3.14 4.13 -10.38
N THR A 37 -3.13 5.05 -11.35
CA THR A 37 -1.98 5.24 -12.23
C THR A 37 -1.19 6.39 -11.65
N ALA A 38 0.10 6.21 -11.37
CA ALA A 38 0.93 7.32 -10.88
C ALA A 38 1.06 8.36 -12.01
N THR A 39 0.56 9.57 -11.79
CA THR A 39 0.50 10.64 -12.81
C THR A 39 1.32 11.88 -12.46
N ASN A 40 1.92 11.95 -11.27
CA ASN A 40 2.83 13.02 -10.91
C ASN A 40 4.15 12.46 -10.37
N ASP A 41 5.26 13.13 -10.71
CA ASP A 41 6.61 12.69 -10.34
C ASP A 41 6.98 13.12 -8.89
N ILE A 42 6.01 13.65 -8.15
CA ILE A 42 6.20 14.21 -6.80
C ILE A 42 6.00 13.14 -5.72
N LEU A 43 5.06 12.22 -5.92
CA LEU A 43 4.72 11.21 -4.93
C LEU A 43 5.63 9.99 -5.06
N THR A 44 6.12 9.50 -3.92
CA THR A 44 6.94 8.29 -3.87
C THR A 44 6.04 7.07 -3.76
N ILE A 45 6.18 6.11 -4.68
CA ILE A 45 5.53 4.79 -4.57
C ILE A 45 6.26 3.98 -3.49
N THR A 46 5.51 3.48 -2.51
CA THR A 46 6.06 2.71 -1.37
C THR A 46 5.58 1.25 -1.35
N ALA A 47 4.58 0.90 -2.15
CA ALA A 47 4.17 -0.50 -2.31
C ALA A 47 3.54 -0.75 -3.69
N THR A 48 3.69 -1.97 -4.18
CA THR A 48 3.05 -2.48 -5.40
C THR A 48 2.35 -3.82 -5.14
N ASP A 49 1.56 -4.31 -6.10
CA ASP A 49 1.11 -5.70 -6.06
C ASP A 49 2.30 -6.66 -6.24
N SER A 50 2.31 -7.78 -5.52
CA SER A 50 3.42 -8.73 -5.63
C SER A 50 3.40 -9.57 -6.90
N ALA A 51 2.25 -9.62 -7.60
CA ALA A 51 2.06 -10.51 -8.74
C ALA A 51 2.71 -9.96 -10.02
N THR A 52 2.59 -8.65 -10.24
CA THR A 52 3.02 -7.98 -11.46
C THR A 52 3.92 -6.78 -11.21
N ASN A 53 3.96 -6.24 -9.98
CA ASN A 53 4.64 -4.99 -9.63
C ASN A 53 4.19 -3.80 -10.47
N ARG A 54 2.92 -3.79 -10.93
CA ARG A 54 2.36 -2.74 -11.81
C ARG A 54 1.27 -1.92 -11.14
N LEU A 55 0.54 -2.51 -10.20
CA LEU A 55 -0.50 -1.82 -9.46
C LEU A 55 0.14 -1.12 -8.27
N VAL A 56 0.03 0.21 -8.24
CA VAL A 56 0.49 1.01 -7.12
C VAL A 56 -0.41 0.74 -5.91
N MET A 57 0.14 0.23 -4.81
CA MET A 57 -0.62 -0.13 -3.62
C MET A 57 -0.48 0.88 -2.48
N ALA A 58 0.64 1.61 -2.42
CA ALA A 58 0.83 2.69 -1.47
C ALA A 58 1.73 3.80 -2.04
N ILE A 59 1.47 5.02 -1.58
CA ILE A 59 2.20 6.24 -1.93
C ILE A 59 2.46 7.10 -0.68
N GLN A 60 3.48 7.93 -0.74
CA GLN A 60 3.85 8.87 0.31
C GLN A 60 4.26 10.22 -0.30
N HIS A 61 3.87 11.32 0.37
CA HIS A 61 4.44 12.63 0.06
C HIS A 61 5.88 12.73 0.58
N PRO A 62 6.86 13.22 -0.20
CA PRO A 62 8.26 13.25 0.22
C PRO A 62 8.53 14.13 1.44
N GLU A 63 7.80 15.25 1.56
CA GLU A 63 8.02 16.24 2.62
C GLU A 63 6.96 16.27 3.74
N TRP A 64 5.71 15.88 3.45
CA TRP A 64 4.60 16.00 4.39
C TRP A 64 4.26 14.61 4.94
N PRO A 65 3.78 14.51 6.20
CA PRO A 65 3.34 13.25 6.80
C PRO A 65 1.98 12.84 6.23
N VAL A 66 1.94 12.56 4.92
CA VAL A 66 0.74 12.21 4.16
C VAL A 66 1.03 10.93 3.40
N TRP A 67 0.19 9.93 3.64
CA TRP A 67 0.26 8.61 3.02
C TRP A 67 -1.07 8.25 2.37
N GLY A 68 -1.02 7.52 1.26
CA GLY A 68 -2.19 6.97 0.59
C GLY A 68 -2.01 5.47 0.36
N VAL A 69 -3.06 4.69 0.61
CA VAL A 69 -3.08 3.23 0.41
C VAL A 69 -4.30 2.84 -0.42
N GLN A 70 -4.14 1.86 -1.32
CA GLN A 70 -5.25 1.29 -2.11
C GLN A 70 -5.92 0.08 -1.45
N TYR A 71 -5.23 -0.55 -0.50
CA TYR A 71 -5.75 -1.64 0.31
C TYR A 71 -6.41 -1.11 1.58
N HIS A 72 -7.13 -2.00 2.26
CA HIS A 72 -7.93 -1.73 3.46
C HIS A 72 -7.23 -2.32 4.68
N PRO A 73 -6.35 -1.58 5.38
CA PRO A 73 -5.64 -2.10 6.57
C PRO A 73 -6.59 -2.39 7.75
N GLU A 74 -7.81 -1.86 7.72
CA GLU A 74 -8.86 -2.10 8.72
C GLU A 74 -9.64 -3.41 8.47
N SER A 75 -9.54 -4.00 7.28
CA SER A 75 -10.26 -5.23 6.94
C SER A 75 -9.72 -6.44 7.70
N ALA A 76 -10.61 -7.33 8.15
CA ALA A 76 -10.24 -8.60 8.80
C ALA A 76 -9.38 -9.52 7.90
N GLY A 77 -9.47 -9.37 6.58
CA GLY A 77 -8.62 -10.12 5.64
C GLY A 77 -7.19 -9.56 5.50
N SER A 78 -6.90 -8.42 6.12
CA SER A 78 -5.59 -7.76 6.10
C SER A 78 -4.77 -8.16 7.32
N VAL A 79 -4.07 -9.29 7.23
CA VAL A 79 -3.35 -9.92 8.36
C VAL A 79 -2.36 -8.96 9.04
N GLY A 80 -1.70 -8.10 8.28
CA GLY A 80 -0.76 -7.10 8.80
C GLY A 80 -1.34 -5.69 8.99
N GLY A 81 -2.64 -5.50 8.75
CA GLY A 81 -3.25 -4.18 8.69
C GLY A 81 -3.22 -3.41 10.01
N VAL A 82 -3.41 -4.10 11.14
CA VAL A 82 -3.34 -3.49 12.48
C VAL A 82 -1.95 -2.90 12.78
N SER A 83 -0.87 -3.56 12.33
CA SER A 83 0.49 -3.03 12.51
C SER A 83 0.69 -1.74 11.71
N ILE A 84 0.20 -1.68 10.47
CA ILE A 84 0.27 -0.46 9.64
C ILE A 84 -0.50 0.70 10.28
N LEU A 85 -1.66 0.42 10.87
CA LEU A 85 -2.43 1.44 11.60
C LEU A 85 -1.69 1.91 12.86
N ALA A 86 -1.05 1.01 13.60
CA ALA A 86 -0.26 1.37 14.76
C ALA A 86 0.94 2.25 14.38
N ASP A 87 1.64 1.90 13.29
CA ASP A 87 2.76 2.69 12.75
C ASP A 87 2.26 4.09 12.36
N PHE A 88 1.15 4.21 11.64
CA PHE A 88 0.52 5.50 11.28
C PHE A 88 0.19 6.38 12.50
N LEU A 89 -0.34 5.79 13.57
CA LEU A 89 -0.67 6.54 14.78
C LEU A 89 0.56 6.96 15.59
N SER A 90 1.74 6.40 15.30
CA SER A 90 3.00 6.70 15.98
C SER A 90 3.89 7.73 15.28
N GLN A 91 3.42 8.29 14.15
CA GLN A 91 4.14 9.27 13.32
C GLN A 91 4.14 10.68 13.91
#